data_AF-A0A1S2VCD3-F1
#
_entry.id   AF-A0A1S2VCD3-F1
#
_cell.length_a   1.000
_cell.length_b   1.000
_cell.length_c   1.000
_cell.angle_alpha   90.00
_cell.angle_beta   90.00
_cell.angle_gamma   90.00
#
_symmetry.space_group_name_H-M   'P 1'
#
loop_
_entity.id
_entity.type
_entity.pdbx_description
1 polymer ?
#
loop_
_entity_poly.entity_id
_entity_poly.type
_entity_poly.pdbx_seq_one_letter_code
_entity_poly.pdbx_strand_id
1 'polypeptide(L)' 'MKKEKEELTESAVEAQQPYTTKITSVDEGNGVVLAETNAPDGTGFTVSVNGRLTDGAAEGGQIWFFTGSPIEPFSAVALK' A
#
# COMPACT_ATOMS: atom_id res chain seq x y z
N MET A 1 -14.95 -43.11 30.81
CA MET A 1 -13.71 -42.67 30.15
C MET A 1 -14.06 -41.50 29.26
N LYS A 2 -13.73 -40.28 29.68
CA LYS A 2 -13.86 -39.07 28.87
C LYS A 2 -12.57 -38.95 28.08
N LYS A 3 -12.62 -38.97 26.75
CA LYS A 3 -11.51 -38.48 25.92
C LYS A 3 -11.96 -37.14 25.36
N GLU A 4 -11.27 -36.11 25.83
CA GLU A 4 -11.38 -34.73 25.40
C GLU A 4 -11.37 -34.65 23.87
N LYS A 5 -12.37 -33.96 23.34
CA LYS A 5 -12.23 -33.28 22.05
C LYS A 5 -11.07 -32.32 22.24
N GLU A 6 -9.91 -32.64 21.70
CA GLU A 6 -8.95 -31.63 21.31
C GLU A 6 -9.68 -30.69 20.35
N GLU A 7 -10.20 -29.59 20.89
CA GLU A 7 -10.48 -28.40 20.11
C GLU A 7 -9.15 -28.01 19.48
N LEU A 8 -8.97 -28.43 18.23
CA LEU A 8 -8.15 -27.74 17.26
C LEU A 8 -8.63 -26.29 17.28
N THR A 9 -8.06 -25.50 18.18
CA THR A 9 -7.96 -24.07 17.97
C THR A 9 -7.03 -23.90 16.78
N GLU A 10 -7.56 -24.15 15.58
CA GLU A 10 -7.21 -23.36 14.41
C GLU A 10 -7.45 -21.92 14.84
N SER A 11 -6.44 -21.33 15.47
CA SER A 11 -6.20 -19.92 15.30
C SER A 11 -6.04 -19.78 13.80
N ALA A 12 -7.15 -19.48 13.13
CA ALA A 12 -7.15 -18.85 11.84
C ALA A 12 -6.35 -17.56 12.03
N VAL A 13 -5.04 -17.70 11.96
CA VAL A 13 -4.22 -16.65 11.37
C VAL A 13 -4.74 -16.63 9.93
N GLU A 14 -5.81 -15.87 9.70
CA GLU A 14 -6.01 -15.26 8.41
C GLU A 14 -4.68 -14.59 8.13
N ALA A 15 -3.83 -15.26 7.36
CA ALA A 15 -2.73 -14.63 6.70
C ALA A 15 -3.40 -13.58 5.82
N GLN A 16 -3.62 -12.39 6.37
CA GLN A 16 -4.04 -11.23 5.60
C GLN A 16 -3.02 -11.18 4.48
N GLN A 17 -3.46 -11.49 3.27
CA GLN A 17 -2.58 -11.40 2.11
C GLN A 17 -1.98 -10.00 2.14
N PRO A 18 -0.66 -9.85 1.99
CA PRO A 18 -0.05 -8.52 2.03
C PRO A 18 -0.75 -7.65 1.00
N TYR A 19 -1.13 -6.44 1.39
CA TYR A 19 -1.75 -5.51 0.46
C TYR A 19 -0.81 -5.32 -0.73
N THR A 20 -1.33 -5.52 -1.93
CA THR A 20 -0.59 -5.24 -3.15
C THR A 20 -0.75 -3.76 -3.45
N THR A 21 0.33 -3.11 -3.89
CA THR A 21 0.30 -1.73 -4.35
C THR A 21 1.07 -1.63 -5.65
N LYS A 22 0.48 -1.01 -6.67
CA LYS A 22 1.10 -0.83 -7.98
C LYS A 22 0.95 0.61 -8.43
N ILE A 23 2.05 1.29 -8.69
CA ILE A 23 2.03 2.63 -9.29
C ILE A 23 1.49 2.51 -10.72
N THR A 24 0.44 3.27 -11.03
CA THR A 24 -0.22 3.27 -12.33
C THR A 24 0.04 4.54 -13.13
N SER A 25 0.30 5.67 -12.47
CA SER A 25 0.58 6.94 -13.13
C SER A 25 1.45 7.84 -12.25
N VAL A 26 2.20 8.72 -12.91
CA VAL A 26 2.94 9.82 -12.29
C VAL A 26 2.72 11.09 -13.10
N ASP A 27 2.20 12.13 -12.45
CA ASP A 27 2.13 13.49 -12.97
C ASP A 27 3.34 14.28 -12.44
N GLU A 28 4.29 14.51 -13.33
CA GLU A 28 5.52 15.26 -13.05
C GLU A 28 5.28 16.75 -12.80
N GLY A 29 4.25 17.34 -13.42
CA GLY A 29 4.00 18.78 -13.34
C GLY A 29 3.40 19.19 -12.00
N ASN A 30 2.41 18.43 -11.52
CA ASN A 30 1.72 18.71 -10.25
C ASN A 30 2.28 17.92 -9.06
N GLY A 31 3.13 16.92 -9.32
CA GLY A 31 3.70 16.09 -8.28
C GLY A 31 2.70 15.11 -7.68
N VAL A 32 2.06 14.34 -8.54
CA VAL A 32 1.06 13.35 -8.12
C VAL A 32 1.50 11.96 -8.55
N VAL A 33 1.50 11.01 -7.62
CA VAL A 33 1.67 9.59 -7.91
C VAL A 33 0.35 8.88 -7.62
N LEU A 34 -0.14 8.12 -8.60
CA LEU A 34 -1.34 7.30 -8.45
C LEU A 34 -0.92 5.83 -8.36
N ALA A 35 -1.48 5.12 -7.39
CA ALA A 35 -1.32 3.69 -7.26
C ALA A 35 -2.66 2.97 -7.10
N GLU A 36 -2.72 1.72 -7.54
CA GLU A 36 -3.83 0.81 -7.24
C GLU A 36 -3.45 -0.06 -6.03
N THR A 37 -4.44 -0.37 -5.20
CA THR A 37 -4.29 -1.29 -4.07
C THR A 37 -5.54 -2.14 -3.86
N ASN A 38 -5.36 -3.31 -3.26
CA ASN A 38 -6.45 -4.15 -2.76
C ASN A 38 -6.74 -3.89 -1.26
N ALA A 39 -6.10 -2.90 -0.64
CA ALA A 39 -6.33 -2.58 0.75
C ALA A 39 -7.71 -1.93 0.97
N PRO A 40 -8.31 -2.15 2.16
CA PRO A 40 -9.51 -1.42 2.56
C PRO A 40 -9.29 0.09 2.58
N ASP A 41 -10.35 0.85 2.34
CA ASP A 41 -10.33 2.31 2.43
C ASP A 41 -9.83 2.78 3.80
N GLY A 42 -9.07 3.88 3.80
CA GLY A 42 -8.44 4.43 4.99
C GLY A 42 -7.13 3.75 5.40
N THR A 43 -6.71 2.68 4.71
CA THR A 43 -5.38 2.09 4.92
C THR A 43 -4.31 3.08 4.47
N GLY A 44 -3.39 3.42 5.37
CA GLY A 44 -2.30 4.36 5.10
C GLY A 44 -1.11 3.70 4.40
N PHE A 45 -0.50 4.43 3.47
CA PHE A 45 0.68 4.04 2.72
C PHE A 45 1.68 5.19 2.65
N THR A 46 2.96 4.86 2.55
CA THR A 46 4.04 5.83 2.33
C THR A 46 4.80 5.44 1.07
N VAL A 47 5.03 6.41 0.18
CA VAL A 47 5.87 6.26 -1.01
C VAL A 47 7.10 7.15 -0.90
N SER A 48 8.23 6.72 -1.48
CA SER A 48 9.41 7.56 -1.65
C SER A 48 9.46 8.05 -3.10
N VAL A 49 9.38 9.36 -3.31
CA VAL A 49 9.49 10.02 -4.62
C VAL A 49 10.70 10.94 -4.59
N ASN A 50 11.71 10.66 -5.42
CA ASN A 50 12.98 11.40 -5.44
C ASN A 50 13.64 11.55 -4.05
N GLY A 51 13.53 10.51 -3.21
CA GLY A 51 14.09 10.49 -1.85
C GLY A 51 13.25 11.23 -0.79
N ARG A 52 12.09 11.78 -1.17
CA ARG A 52 11.13 12.37 -0.23
C ARG A 52 10.00 11.40 0.03
N LEU A 53 9.66 11.22 1.30
CA LEU A 53 8.51 10.41 1.70
C LEU A 53 7.23 11.22 1.55
N THR A 54 6.17 10.55 1.07
CA THR A 54 4.84 11.12 0.92
C THR A 54 3.83 10.07 1.34
N ASP A 55 2.85 10.48 2.14
CA ASP A 55 1.81 9.59 2.63
C ASP A 55 0.54 9.72 1.78
N GLY A 56 -0.20 8.61 1.69
CA GLY A 56 -1.49 8.52 1.02
C GLY A 56 -2.36 7.50 1.72
N ALA A 57 -3.66 7.53 1.44
CA ALA A 57 -4.61 6.53 1.95
C ALA A 57 -5.33 5.85 0.80
N ALA A 58 -5.68 4.58 0.98
CA ALA A 58 -6.56 3.87 0.08
C ALA A 58 -7.96 4.51 0.07
N GLU A 59 -8.48 4.78 -1.12
CA GLU A 59 -9.83 5.24 -1.36
C GLU A 59 -10.33 4.64 -2.68
N GLY A 60 -11.34 3.77 -2.61
CA GLY A 60 -11.91 3.11 -3.79
C GLY A 60 -10.92 2.20 -4.53
N GLY A 61 -9.96 1.60 -3.82
CA GLY A 61 -8.90 0.76 -4.41
C GLY A 61 -7.76 1.55 -5.08
N GLN A 62 -7.71 2.86 -4.88
CA GLN A 62 -6.65 3.73 -5.37
C GLN A 62 -5.95 4.44 -4.21
N ILE A 63 -4.73 4.88 -4.42
CA ILE A 63 -3.99 5.74 -3.49
C ILE A 63 -3.44 6.92 -4.27
N TRP A 64 -3.71 8.11 -3.76
CA TRP A 64 -3.19 9.37 -4.29
C TRP A 64 -2.08 9.88 -3.38
N PHE A 65 -0.87 10.02 -3.92
CA PHE A 65 0.26 10.63 -3.21
C PHE A 65 0.55 12.00 -3.80
N PHE A 66 0.44 13.03 -2.97
CA PHE A 66 0.69 14.42 -3.35
C PHE A 66 2.04 14.87 -2.80
N THR A 67 3.03 15.05 -3.65
CA THR A 67 4.38 15.48 -3.24
C THR A 67 4.45 16.98 -2.97
N GLY A 68 3.45 17.76 -3.43
CA GLY A 68 3.39 19.21 -3.27
C GLY A 68 4.46 19.98 -4.05
N SER A 69 5.16 19.32 -4.98
CA SER A 69 6.19 19.90 -5.83
C SER A 69 6.33 19.07 -7.11
N PRO A 70 6.67 19.68 -8.25
CA PRO A 70 6.94 18.95 -9.48
C PRO A 70 7.92 17.80 -9.22
N ILE A 71 7.61 16.62 -9.76
CA ILE A 71 8.49 15.45 -9.69
C ILE A 71 9.50 15.63 -10.83
N GLU A 72 10.74 15.98 -10.47
CA GLU A 72 11.82 16.06 -11.46
C GLU A 72 11.96 14.73 -12.22
N PRO A 73 12.25 14.77 -13.53
CA PRO A 73 12.29 13.60 -14.38
C PRO A 73 13.28 12.53 -13.87
N PHE A 74 12.78 11.31 -13.82
CA PHE A 74 13.15 10.17 -12.98
C PHE A 74 14.62 9.73 -12.89
N SER A 75 14.99 9.30 -11.69
CA SER A 75 15.33 7.87 -11.47
C SER A 75 14.58 7.35 -10.23
N ALA A 76 13.55 6.51 -10.42
CA ALA A 76 12.88 5.80 -9.33
C ALA A 76 13.18 4.30 -9.44
N VAL A 77 13.72 3.72 -8.37
CA VAL A 77 14.00 2.29 -8.25
C VAL A 77 13.17 1.74 -7.09
N ALA A 78 12.35 0.72 -7.35
CA ALA A 78 11.66 -0.01 -6.29
C ALA A 78 12.69 -0.79 -5.47
N LEU A 79 12.82 -0.48 -4.19
CA LEU A 79 13.67 -1.24 -3.27
C LEU A 79 12.85 -2.35 -2.63
N LYS A 80 13.40 -3.56 -2.70
CA LYS A 80 12.88 -4.79 -2.12
C LYS A 80 12.92 -4.74 -0.59
#